data_AF-A0A7V4H2X1-F1
#
_entry.id   AF-A0A7V4H2X1-F1
#
_cell.length_a   1.000
_cell.length_b   1.000
_cell.length_c   1.000
_cell.angle_alpha   90.00
_cell.angle_beta   90.00
_cell.angle_gamma   90.00
#
_symmetry.space_group_name_H-M   'P 1'
#
loop_
_entity.id
_entity.type
_entity.pdbx_description
1 polymer ?
#
loop_
_entity_poly.entity_id
_entity_poly.type
_entity_poly.pdbx_seq_one_letter_code
_entity_poly.pdbx_strand_id
1 'polypeptide(L)'
;MPGSEAGAPVTMGDGYAVALVNTQGLALVGGTLADGSTYTASAYVSKKGQWPLYLPLYAGKGSVLGWLTFASRPDDDLNGLVSWIKPPLSGAKYYPEGFNLESLVIGSAYAKPMGATNHIVKLDDAQLAFVGGNLVENFTNSITLGNFSQVSNNSTNGLVLSFNLANGRFSGQVRNPVTRDVRSFGGV
;
A
#
# COMPACT_ATOMS: atom_id res chain seq x y z
N MET A 1 -7.21 1.89 -0.37
CA MET A 1 -7.90 2.59 0.76
C MET A 1 -8.20 1.56 1.84
N PRO A 2 -8.17 1.90 3.14
CA PRO A 2 -8.59 0.98 4.21
C PRO A 2 -10.04 0.49 3.99
N GLY A 3 -10.36 -0.73 4.42
CA GLY A 3 -11.67 -1.36 4.18
C GLY A 3 -12.83 -0.84 5.04
N SER A 4 -14.03 -1.34 4.76
CA SER A 4 -15.32 -0.87 5.33
C SER A 4 -15.72 -1.56 6.65
N GLU A 5 -16.70 -0.98 7.36
CA GLU A 5 -17.11 -1.40 8.71
C GLU A 5 -18.27 -2.43 8.81
N ALA A 6 -18.96 -2.84 7.73
CA ALA A 6 -19.98 -3.91 7.84
C ALA A 6 -20.43 -4.60 6.53
N GLY A 7 -20.63 -5.93 6.60
CA GLY A 7 -21.83 -6.63 6.09
C GLY A 7 -21.92 -7.13 4.64
N ALA A 8 -21.16 -6.59 3.68
CA ALA A 8 -21.05 -7.15 2.31
C ALA A 8 -19.72 -7.95 2.19
N PRO A 9 -19.36 -8.63 1.06
CA PRO A 9 -18.02 -9.16 0.91
C PRO A 9 -17.07 -7.98 1.04
N VAL A 10 -16.49 -7.83 2.22
CA VAL A 10 -15.70 -6.69 2.60
C VAL A 10 -14.53 -6.72 1.63
N THR A 11 -14.41 -5.73 0.75
CA THR A 11 -13.10 -5.47 0.15
C THR A 11 -12.23 -5.03 1.31
N MET A 12 -11.57 -6.02 1.90
CA MET A 12 -10.52 -5.78 2.87
C MET A 12 -9.53 -4.93 2.11
N GLY A 13 -9.29 -3.70 2.57
CA GLY A 13 -8.46 -2.76 1.83
C GLY A 13 -7.09 -3.38 1.52
N ASP A 14 -6.34 -2.78 0.62
CA ASP A 14 -4.99 -3.28 0.35
C ASP A 14 -3.99 -2.71 1.36
N GLY A 15 -3.09 -3.58 1.83
CA GLY A 15 -1.84 -3.16 2.44
C GLY A 15 -0.78 -2.90 1.37
N TYR A 16 0.28 -2.18 1.74
CA TYR A 16 1.40 -1.92 0.83
C TYR A 16 2.70 -1.88 1.60
N ALA A 17 3.81 -2.15 0.91
CA ALA A 17 5.14 -2.12 1.49
C ALA A 17 6.20 -1.80 0.44
N VAL A 18 7.35 -1.33 0.93
CA VAL A 18 8.58 -1.25 0.16
C VAL A 18 9.58 -2.22 0.79
N ALA A 19 10.23 -3.00 -0.06
CA ALA A 19 11.36 -3.83 0.29
C ALA A 19 12.64 -3.26 -0.32
N LEU A 20 13.65 -3.02 0.50
CA LEU A 20 15.01 -2.74 0.07
C LEU A 20 15.86 -3.99 0.28
N VAL A 21 16.37 -4.57 -0.81
CA VAL A 21 17.27 -5.73 -0.74
C VAL A 21 18.69 -5.26 -1.03
N ASN A 22 19.61 -5.45 -0.09
CA ASN A 22 21.01 -5.07 -0.27
C ASN A 22 21.82 -6.15 -1.02
N THR A 23 23.07 -5.84 -1.36
CA THR A 23 23.97 -6.76 -2.09
C THR A 23 24.34 -8.03 -1.31
N GLN A 24 24.13 -8.05 0.01
CA GLN A 24 24.31 -9.23 0.86
C GLN A 24 23.02 -10.07 0.99
N GLY A 25 21.93 -9.66 0.32
CA GLY A 25 20.64 -10.33 0.38
C GLY A 25 19.82 -10.02 1.62
N LEU A 26 20.21 -9.06 2.46
CA LEU A 26 19.36 -8.59 3.55
C LEU A 26 18.21 -7.76 2.95
N ALA A 27 16.98 -8.21 3.15
CA ALA A 27 15.79 -7.45 2.82
C ALA A 27 15.28 -6.70 4.05
N LEU A 28 15.10 -5.39 3.90
CA LEU A 28 14.49 -4.49 4.87
C LEU A 28 13.14 -4.05 4.31
N VAL A 29 12.06 -4.42 5.00
CA VAL A 29 10.69 -4.17 4.56
C VAL A 29 10.02 -3.21 5.53
N GLY A 30 9.31 -2.22 4.99
CA GLY A 30 8.42 -1.37 5.77
C GLY A 30 7.11 -1.13 5.02
N GLY A 31 6.00 -1.09 5.73
CA GLY A 31 4.69 -0.99 5.11
C GLY A 31 3.56 -0.65 6.07
N THR A 32 2.35 -0.67 5.52
CA THR A 32 1.08 -0.45 6.22
C THR A 32 0.11 -1.55 5.79
N LEU A 33 -0.56 -2.18 6.75
CA LEU A 33 -1.61 -3.16 6.51
C LEU A 33 -2.96 -2.46 6.23
N ALA A 34 -3.94 -3.23 5.72
CA ALA A 34 -5.26 -2.71 5.39
C ALA A 34 -6.02 -2.07 6.57
N ASP A 35 -5.69 -2.49 7.79
CA ASP A 35 -6.28 -1.97 9.03
C ASP A 35 -5.55 -0.72 9.56
N GLY A 36 -4.57 -0.21 8.81
CA GLY A 36 -3.76 0.95 9.16
C GLY A 36 -2.55 0.65 10.04
N SER A 37 -2.33 -0.61 10.45
CA SER A 37 -1.16 -0.99 11.24
C SER A 37 0.12 -0.83 10.42
N THR A 38 1.05 -0.01 10.88
CA THR A 38 2.39 0.12 10.28
C THR A 38 3.31 -0.99 10.78
N TYR A 39 4.24 -1.45 9.94
CA TYR A 39 5.19 -2.47 10.33
C TYR A 39 6.56 -2.29 9.66
N THR A 40 7.56 -2.93 10.27
CA THR A 40 8.88 -3.16 9.68
C THR A 40 9.29 -4.61 9.90
N ALA A 41 10.00 -5.19 8.93
CA ALA A 41 10.59 -6.52 9.03
C ALA A 41 11.97 -6.56 8.37
N SER A 42 12.83 -7.46 8.83
CA SER A 42 14.13 -7.70 8.23
C SER A 42 14.51 -9.17 8.30
N ALA A 43 14.95 -9.73 7.19
CA ALA A 43 15.54 -11.06 7.13
C ALA A 43 16.38 -11.20 5.85
N TYR A 44 17.30 -12.16 5.84
CA TYR A 44 18.05 -12.51 4.64
C TYR A 44 17.17 -13.29 3.67
N VAL A 45 17.25 -12.93 2.39
CA VAL A 45 16.73 -13.72 1.28
C VAL A 45 17.65 -14.91 1.07
N SER A 46 17.07 -16.11 1.05
CA SER A 46 17.84 -17.34 0.80
C SER A 46 18.40 -17.37 -0.62
N LYS A 47 19.36 -18.28 -0.87
CA LYS A 47 19.89 -18.53 -2.23
C LYS A 47 18.82 -18.97 -3.24
N LYS A 48 17.64 -19.43 -2.78
CA LYS A 48 16.50 -19.81 -3.63
C LYS A 48 15.48 -18.67 -3.78
N GLY A 49 15.79 -17.45 -3.34
CA GLY A 49 14.88 -16.31 -3.39
C GLY A 49 13.81 -16.29 -2.29
N GLN A 50 13.77 -17.29 -1.41
CA GLN A 50 12.78 -17.34 -0.33
C GLN A 50 13.12 -16.36 0.79
N TRP A 51 12.11 -15.64 1.27
CA TRP A 51 12.19 -14.69 2.35
C TRP A 51 11.06 -14.92 3.36
N PRO A 52 11.37 -15.12 4.65
CA PRO A 52 10.36 -15.29 5.67
C PRO A 52 9.77 -13.93 6.07
N LEU A 53 8.45 -13.81 6.01
CA LEU A 53 7.72 -12.71 6.64
C LEU A 53 7.15 -13.21 7.97
N TYR A 54 7.50 -12.52 9.05
CA TYR A 54 6.82 -12.67 10.34
C TYR A 54 6.69 -11.31 11.01
N LEU A 55 5.44 -10.92 11.27
CA LEU A 55 5.09 -9.67 11.94
C LEU A 55 4.26 -10.03 13.18
N PRO A 56 4.80 -9.89 14.40
CA PRO A 56 3.97 -9.92 15.61
C PRO A 56 3.16 -8.61 15.66
N LEU A 57 1.83 -8.72 15.62
CA LEU A 57 0.93 -7.58 15.57
C LEU A 57 0.09 -7.50 16.84
N TYR A 58 -0.51 -6.33 17.07
CA TYR A 58 -1.51 -6.13 18.13
C TYR A 58 -1.00 -6.53 19.53
N ALA A 59 0.23 -6.11 19.85
CA ALA A 59 0.93 -6.48 21.08
C ALA A 59 1.09 -8.02 21.26
N GLY A 60 1.32 -8.74 20.15
CA GLY A 60 1.54 -10.18 20.13
C GLY A 60 0.28 -11.03 20.10
N LYS A 61 -0.91 -10.42 20.00
CA LYS A 61 -2.20 -11.13 19.97
C LYS A 61 -2.59 -11.63 18.58
N GLY A 62 -1.93 -11.15 17.54
CA GLY A 62 -2.12 -11.61 16.17
C GLY A 62 -0.83 -11.47 15.38
N SER A 63 -0.88 -11.82 14.10
CA SER A 63 0.31 -11.87 13.27
C SER A 63 0.01 -11.80 11.79
N VAL A 64 1.01 -11.37 11.01
CA VAL A 64 1.13 -11.73 9.60
C VAL A 64 2.32 -12.64 9.44
N LEU A 65 2.16 -13.76 8.75
CA LEU A 65 3.25 -14.68 8.50
C LEU A 65 3.13 -15.40 7.17
N GLY A 66 4.27 -15.72 6.56
CA GLY A 66 4.31 -16.48 5.32
C GLY A 66 5.69 -16.48 4.70
N TRP A 67 5.80 -17.16 3.56
CA TRP A 67 7.00 -17.17 2.75
C TRP A 67 6.76 -16.39 1.47
N LEU A 68 7.63 -15.40 1.21
CA LEU A 68 7.65 -14.69 -0.06
C LEU A 68 8.82 -15.20 -0.90
N THR A 69 8.68 -15.16 -2.21
CA THR A 69 9.71 -15.58 -3.16
C THR A 69 10.06 -14.44 -4.08
N PHE A 70 11.29 -13.93 -3.94
CA PHE A 70 11.93 -13.02 -4.88
C PHE A 70 12.37 -13.82 -6.11
N ALA A 71 11.79 -13.52 -7.26
CA ALA A 71 12.17 -14.10 -8.54
C ALA A 71 11.66 -13.21 -9.66
N SER A 72 12.47 -13.00 -10.71
CA SER A 72 12.01 -12.24 -11.88
C SER A 72 11.07 -13.12 -12.71
N ARG A 73 9.78 -12.75 -12.71
CA ARG A 73 8.72 -13.39 -13.50
C ARG A 73 8.12 -12.36 -14.45
N PRO A 74 7.33 -12.79 -15.47
CA PRO A 74 6.69 -11.84 -16.38
C PRO A 74 5.76 -10.83 -15.69
N ASP A 75 5.09 -11.25 -14.60
CA ASP A 75 4.02 -10.47 -13.96
C ASP A 75 4.40 -9.90 -12.59
N ASP A 76 5.46 -10.40 -11.97
CA ASP A 76 5.92 -9.99 -10.64
C ASP A 76 7.42 -10.27 -10.43
N ASP A 77 8.02 -9.58 -9.46
CA ASP A 77 9.37 -9.85 -8.97
C ASP A 77 9.38 -10.44 -7.55
N LEU A 78 8.22 -10.44 -6.90
CA LEU A 78 7.99 -10.92 -5.55
C LEU A 78 6.55 -11.41 -5.43
N ASN A 79 6.35 -12.62 -4.92
CA ASN A 79 5.02 -13.06 -4.54
C ASN A 79 5.02 -14.07 -3.39
N GLY A 80 3.84 -14.30 -2.80
CA GLY A 80 3.63 -15.36 -1.82
C GLY A 80 2.32 -15.19 -1.07
N LEU A 81 1.82 -16.29 -0.50
CA LEU A 81 0.66 -16.26 0.39
C LEU A 81 1.11 -16.00 1.82
N VAL A 82 0.37 -15.12 2.50
CA VAL A 82 0.58 -14.81 3.92
C VAL A 82 -0.72 -15.04 4.69
N SER A 83 -0.62 -15.69 5.84
CA SER A 83 -1.71 -15.74 6.81
C SER A 83 -1.72 -14.46 7.61
N TRP A 84 -2.87 -13.79 7.67
CA TRP A 84 -3.11 -12.63 8.51
C TRP A 84 -4.17 -12.96 9.55
N ILE A 85 -3.73 -12.98 10.80
CA ILE A 85 -4.53 -13.30 11.97
C ILE A 85 -4.69 -12.02 12.78
N LYS A 86 -5.93 -11.53 12.86
CA LYS A 86 -6.33 -10.42 13.72
C LYS A 86 -7.36 -10.95 14.73
N PRO A 87 -7.07 -10.94 16.03
CA PRO A 87 -8.09 -11.28 17.02
C PRO A 87 -9.15 -10.18 17.09
N PRO A 88 -10.32 -10.45 17.69
CA PRO A 88 -11.23 -9.39 18.10
C PRO A 88 -10.53 -8.38 19.01
N LEU A 89 -10.64 -7.09 18.70
CA LEU A 89 -9.99 -6.00 19.43
C LEU A 89 -11.01 -4.90 19.70
N SER A 90 -11.46 -4.82 20.95
CA SER A 90 -12.37 -3.75 21.39
C SER A 90 -11.75 -2.38 21.13
N GLY A 91 -12.48 -1.52 20.40
CA GLY A 91 -12.03 -0.18 20.05
C GLY A 91 -11.12 -0.10 18.81
N ALA A 92 -10.86 -1.21 18.11
CA ALA A 92 -10.18 -1.14 16.82
C ALA A 92 -11.06 -0.42 15.79
N LYS A 93 -10.50 0.60 15.14
CA LYS A 93 -11.19 1.38 14.12
C LYS A 93 -11.60 0.52 12.92
N TYR A 94 -10.76 -0.43 12.52
CA TYR A 94 -11.00 -1.31 11.38
C TYR A 94 -10.96 -2.77 11.85
N TYR A 95 -11.93 -3.54 11.37
CA TYR A 95 -12.09 -4.97 11.66
C TYR A 95 -12.11 -5.31 13.17
N PRO A 96 -13.03 -4.72 13.96
CA PRO A 96 -13.09 -4.93 15.41
C PRO A 96 -13.36 -6.38 15.82
N GLU A 97 -14.10 -7.13 14.99
CA GLU A 97 -14.39 -8.55 15.20
C GLU A 97 -13.21 -9.47 14.86
N GLY A 98 -12.12 -8.94 14.31
CA GLY A 98 -10.99 -9.73 13.87
C GLY A 98 -11.31 -10.62 12.66
N PHE A 99 -10.33 -11.43 12.28
CA PHE A 99 -10.40 -12.40 11.19
C PHE A 99 -9.17 -13.33 11.21
N ASN A 100 -9.28 -14.42 10.46
CA ASN A 100 -8.15 -15.24 10.06
C ASN A 100 -8.30 -15.50 8.56
N LEU A 101 -7.36 -15.01 7.75
CA LEU A 101 -7.41 -15.13 6.30
C LEU A 101 -6.03 -15.36 5.71
N GLU A 102 -6.02 -15.82 4.47
CA GLU A 102 -4.84 -15.80 3.61
C GLU A 102 -4.96 -14.64 2.62
N SER A 103 -3.85 -13.94 2.40
CA SER A 103 -3.74 -12.84 1.45
C SER A 103 -2.54 -13.07 0.54
N LEU A 104 -2.71 -12.75 -0.73
CA LEU A 104 -1.63 -12.82 -1.71
C LEU A 104 -0.84 -11.51 -1.66
N VAL A 105 0.47 -11.62 -1.48
CA VAL A 105 1.42 -10.54 -1.69
C VAL A 105 1.95 -10.64 -3.10
N ILE A 106 1.93 -9.54 -3.84
CA ILE A 106 2.59 -9.37 -5.13
C ILE A 106 3.40 -8.08 -5.07
N GLY A 107 4.59 -8.06 -5.67
CA GLY A 107 5.43 -6.89 -5.78
C GLY A 107 6.26 -6.92 -7.06
N SER A 108 6.70 -5.75 -7.48
CA SER A 108 7.56 -5.54 -8.63
C SER A 108 8.81 -4.75 -8.23
N ALA A 109 9.89 -4.93 -8.98
CA ALA A 109 11.11 -4.16 -8.80
C ALA A 109 10.85 -2.70 -9.21
N TYR A 110 11.18 -1.78 -8.31
CA TYR A 110 11.04 -0.36 -8.58
C TYR A 110 12.27 0.18 -9.32
N ALA A 111 12.05 0.66 -10.55
CA ALA A 111 13.04 1.42 -11.31
C ALA A 111 12.77 2.92 -11.14
N LYS A 112 13.66 3.61 -10.42
CA LYS A 112 13.58 5.07 -10.28
C LYS A 112 13.61 5.74 -11.66
N PRO A 113 12.67 6.66 -11.95
CA PRO A 113 12.72 7.47 -13.17
C PRO A 113 14.01 8.30 -13.24
N MET A 114 14.67 8.24 -14.40
CA MET A 114 15.93 8.95 -14.64
C MET A 114 15.67 10.24 -15.40
N GLY A 115 16.02 11.39 -14.84
CA GLY A 115 15.82 12.70 -15.46
C GLY A 115 14.48 13.35 -15.09
N ALA A 116 14.39 14.67 -15.28
CA ALA A 116 13.28 15.47 -14.77
C ALA A 116 11.93 15.17 -15.44
N THR A 117 11.92 14.82 -16.72
CA THR A 117 10.70 14.62 -17.52
C THR A 117 10.22 13.17 -17.55
N ASN A 118 10.98 12.23 -16.98
CA ASN A 118 10.55 10.85 -16.87
C ASN A 118 9.73 10.72 -15.58
N HIS A 119 8.42 10.54 -15.73
CA HIS A 119 7.49 10.45 -14.61
C HIS A 119 7.49 9.06 -13.97
N ILE A 120 7.17 9.01 -12.67
CA ILE A 120 7.08 7.77 -11.86
C ILE A 120 6.01 6.82 -12.36
N VAL A 121 4.94 7.36 -12.92
CA VAL A 121 3.96 6.65 -13.73
C VAL A 121 4.01 7.29 -15.10
N LYS A 122 4.00 6.47 -16.17
CA LYS A 122 4.11 6.96 -17.56
C LYS A 122 2.80 7.59 -18.05
N LEU A 123 2.43 8.70 -17.40
CA LEU A 123 1.24 9.51 -17.66
C LEU A 123 1.65 10.98 -17.48
N ASP A 124 1.14 11.86 -18.33
CA ASP A 124 1.32 13.31 -18.18
C ASP A 124 0.09 13.92 -17.50
N ASP A 125 -1.10 13.51 -17.96
CA ASP A 125 -2.38 13.84 -17.34
C ASP A 125 -3.09 12.56 -16.89
N ALA A 126 -3.78 12.61 -15.75
CA ALA A 126 -4.50 11.48 -15.19
C ALA A 126 -5.76 11.89 -14.42
N GLN A 127 -6.70 10.95 -14.27
CA GLN A 127 -7.78 11.06 -13.31
C GLN A 127 -7.52 10.11 -12.14
N LEU A 128 -7.44 10.66 -10.93
CA LEU A 128 -7.37 9.90 -9.71
C LEU A 128 -8.80 9.64 -9.22
N ALA A 129 -9.22 8.37 -9.21
CA ALA A 129 -10.53 7.96 -8.73
C ALA A 129 -10.47 7.46 -7.29
N PHE A 130 -11.39 7.93 -6.46
CA PHE A 130 -11.59 7.46 -5.09
C PHE A 130 -12.87 6.64 -5.04
N VAL A 131 -12.72 5.35 -4.74
CA VAL A 131 -13.79 4.34 -4.76
C VAL A 131 -13.75 3.53 -3.46
N GLY A 132 -14.93 3.20 -2.91
CA GLY A 132 -15.05 2.37 -1.70
C GLY A 132 -14.60 3.08 -0.42
N GLY A 133 -14.06 2.34 0.56
CA GLY A 133 -13.47 2.93 1.77
C GLY A 133 -14.44 3.76 2.64
N ASN A 134 -15.70 3.30 2.75
CA ASN A 134 -16.81 4.02 3.42
C ASN A 134 -17.14 5.38 2.80
N LEU A 135 -16.81 5.58 1.52
CA LEU A 135 -17.34 6.71 0.75
C LEU A 135 -18.83 6.50 0.43
N VAL A 136 -19.62 7.56 0.57
CA VAL A 136 -21.04 7.58 0.16
C VAL A 136 -21.16 7.51 -1.36
N GLU A 137 -20.28 8.23 -2.06
CA GLU A 137 -20.20 8.26 -3.52
C GLU A 137 -18.74 8.27 -3.97
N ASN A 138 -18.48 7.64 -5.11
CA ASN A 138 -17.18 7.70 -5.77
C ASN A 138 -16.98 9.09 -6.38
N PHE A 139 -15.75 9.57 -6.39
CA PHE A 139 -15.42 10.86 -7.01
C PHE A 139 -14.01 10.85 -7.60
N THR A 140 -13.72 11.82 -8.45
CA THR A 140 -12.43 11.94 -9.14
C THR A 140 -11.79 13.31 -8.96
N ASN A 141 -10.47 13.33 -9.12
CA ASN A 141 -9.66 14.53 -9.26
C ASN A 141 -8.77 14.38 -10.52
N SER A 142 -8.75 15.38 -11.39
CA SER A 142 -7.82 15.44 -12.51
C SER A 142 -6.48 15.98 -12.03
N ILE A 143 -5.39 15.35 -12.42
CA ILE A 143 -4.03 15.74 -12.08
C ILE A 143 -3.14 15.81 -13.32
N THR A 144 -2.08 16.61 -13.23
CA THR A 144 -0.96 16.61 -14.18
C THR A 144 0.33 16.30 -13.42
N LEU A 145 1.21 15.52 -14.04
CA LEU A 145 2.58 15.30 -13.58
C LEU A 145 3.52 16.24 -14.33
N GLY A 146 4.24 17.06 -13.59
CA GLY A 146 5.32 17.89 -14.09
C GLY A 146 6.70 17.31 -13.76
N ASN A 147 7.74 18.14 -13.93
CA ASN A 147 9.11 17.76 -13.64
C ASN A 147 9.26 17.06 -12.28
N PHE A 148 10.02 15.97 -12.25
CA PHE A 148 10.23 15.10 -11.10
C PHE A 148 8.93 14.52 -10.52
N SER A 149 7.94 14.27 -11.38
CA SER A 149 6.60 13.76 -10.98
C SER A 149 5.90 14.67 -9.98
N GLN A 150 6.14 15.98 -10.05
CA GLN A 150 5.42 16.94 -9.22
C GLN A 150 3.95 16.95 -9.64
N VAL A 151 3.04 16.80 -8.67
CA VAL A 151 1.61 16.72 -8.94
C VAL A 151 0.95 18.09 -8.87
N SER A 152 0.22 18.44 -9.92
CA SER A 152 -0.74 19.55 -9.93
C SER A 152 -2.16 19.01 -9.88
N ASN A 153 -2.99 19.53 -8.99
CA ASN A 153 -4.43 19.23 -8.95
C ASN A 153 -5.18 20.22 -9.85
N ASN A 154 -5.81 19.72 -10.91
CA ASN A 154 -6.57 20.51 -11.88
C ASN A 154 -8.07 20.53 -11.58
N SER A 155 -8.49 19.97 -10.43
CA SER A 155 -9.88 19.97 -9.97
C SER A 155 -10.12 20.98 -8.85
N THR A 156 -11.38 21.41 -8.71
CA THR A 156 -11.82 22.26 -7.60
C THR A 156 -11.88 21.51 -6.26
N ASN A 157 -12.03 20.19 -6.28
CA ASN A 157 -11.96 19.37 -5.07
C ASN A 157 -10.52 19.33 -4.53
N GLY A 158 -10.35 19.50 -3.22
CA GLY A 158 -9.03 19.59 -2.61
C GLY A 158 -8.27 18.25 -2.63
N LEU A 159 -7.10 18.23 -3.25
CA LEU A 159 -6.18 17.09 -3.32
C LEU A 159 -4.74 17.56 -3.18
N VAL A 160 -3.98 16.86 -2.35
CA VAL A 160 -2.51 16.89 -2.31
C VAL A 160 -2.02 15.46 -2.51
N LEU A 161 -1.05 15.27 -3.41
CA LEU A 161 -0.41 13.99 -3.68
C LEU A 161 1.08 14.25 -3.90
N SER A 162 1.92 13.40 -3.32
CA SER A 162 3.37 13.47 -3.49
C SER A 162 3.95 12.08 -3.72
N PHE A 163 4.93 12.00 -4.61
CA PHE A 163 5.71 10.79 -4.86
C PHE A 163 7.11 10.89 -4.25
N ASN A 164 7.58 9.80 -3.67
CA ASN A 164 8.96 9.62 -3.28
C ASN A 164 9.69 8.81 -4.36
N LEU A 165 10.37 9.52 -5.25
CA LEU A 165 11.10 8.91 -6.37
C LEU A 165 12.26 8.00 -5.95
N ALA A 166 12.69 8.03 -4.69
CA ALA A 166 13.77 7.15 -4.23
C ALA A 166 13.26 5.72 -3.98
N ASN A 167 11.98 5.55 -3.68
CA ASN A 167 11.45 4.26 -3.23
C ASN A 167 10.04 3.92 -3.76
N GLY A 168 9.51 4.70 -4.69
CA GLY A 168 8.22 4.43 -5.33
C GLY A 168 6.98 4.83 -4.52
N ARG A 169 7.12 5.17 -3.23
CA ARG A 169 5.95 5.46 -2.39
C ARG A 169 5.23 6.72 -2.83
N PHE A 170 3.92 6.72 -2.62
CA PHE A 170 3.12 7.92 -2.66
C PHE A 170 2.29 8.10 -1.40
N SER A 171 1.98 9.35 -1.11
CA SER A 171 1.09 9.74 -0.02
C SER A 171 0.31 10.98 -0.42
N GLY A 172 -0.90 11.10 0.10
CA GLY A 172 -1.74 12.24 -0.17
C GLY A 172 -2.86 12.42 0.81
N GLN A 173 -3.56 13.53 0.62
CA GLN A 173 -4.78 13.89 1.33
C GLN A 173 -5.81 14.36 0.31
N VAL A 174 -7.04 13.90 0.49
CA VAL A 174 -8.16 14.30 -0.35
C VAL A 174 -9.33 14.74 0.51
N ARG A 175 -10.04 15.78 0.06
CA ARG A 175 -11.29 16.20 0.68
C ARG A 175 -12.45 15.34 0.17
N ASN A 176 -13.23 14.77 1.08
CA ASN A 176 -14.49 14.14 0.73
C ASN A 176 -15.47 15.24 0.26
N PRO A 177 -16.02 15.15 -0.97
CA PRO A 177 -16.86 16.22 -1.52
C PRO A 177 -18.19 16.39 -0.77
N VAL A 178 -18.68 15.31 -0.14
CA VAL A 178 -19.95 15.29 0.60
C VAL A 178 -19.73 15.70 2.06
N THR A 179 -18.91 14.97 2.81
CA THR A 179 -18.73 15.20 4.26
C THR A 179 -17.77 16.34 4.58
N ARG A 180 -16.99 16.80 3.59
CA ARG A 180 -15.94 17.81 3.70
C ARG A 180 -14.74 17.42 4.56
N ASP A 181 -14.73 16.23 5.16
CA ASP A 181 -13.59 15.70 5.90
C ASP A 181 -12.40 15.43 4.98
N VAL A 182 -11.20 15.53 5.55
CA VAL A 182 -9.96 15.18 4.86
C VAL A 182 -9.59 13.74 5.16
N ARG A 183 -9.32 12.96 4.12
CA ARG A 183 -8.87 11.57 4.20
C ARG A 183 -7.45 11.45 3.68
N SER A 184 -6.57 10.84 4.49
CA SER A 184 -5.23 10.47 4.05
C SER A 184 -5.26 9.17 3.25
N PHE A 185 -4.39 9.07 2.26
CA PHE A 185 -4.18 7.86 1.46
C PHE A 185 -2.71 7.73 1.09
N GLY A 186 -2.29 6.53 0.69
CA GLY A 186 -0.91 6.26 0.29
C GLY A 186 -0.76 4.84 -0.24
N GLY A 187 0.42 4.57 -0.79
CA GLY A 187 0.72 3.31 -1.46
C GLY A 187 2.13 3.27 -2.03
N VAL A 188 2.34 2.32 -2.95
CA VAL A 188 3.51 2.16 -3.81
C VAL A 188 3.07 2.09 -5.26
#